data_AF-A0A3D5VMW9-F1
#
_entry.id   AF-A0A3D5VMW9-F1
#
_cell.length_a   1.000
_cell.length_b   1.000
_cell.length_c   1.000
_cell.angle_alpha   90.00
_cell.angle_beta   90.00
_cell.angle_gamma   90.00
#
_symmetry.space_group_name_H-M   'P 1'
#
loop_
_entity.id
_entity.type
_entity.pdbx_description
1 polymer ?
#
loop_
_entity_poly.entity_id
_entity_poly.type
_entity_poly.pdbx_seq_one_letter_code
_entity_poly.pdbx_strand_id
1 'polypeptide(L)'
;MTTPVLLTPVEARVLATLMEKARTVPDSYPLTLNSLLLGCNQKTSREPLMELSEAEVSNAVDTLREAGLVHETSGGRATKFTHNAQRGIGVPEQSAVLLGLLMLRGPQTAAELRLNAERWYRFADTSSVEAFLDELQERSEDKGGPLVIKLDRAPGAREQRWAHLLCGPVDASAAVASRMAAPANADLQARVTQLETELAELRTTVQRLCAELGMSPPGQVE
;
A
#
# COMPACT_ATOMS: atom_id res chain seq x y z
N MET A 1 -19.90 -16.89 -4.33
CA MET A 1 -19.65 -15.53 -3.85
C MET A 1 -18.19 -15.45 -3.51
N THR A 2 -17.38 -14.83 -4.36
CA THR A 2 -15.96 -14.60 -4.09
C THR A 2 -15.89 -13.43 -3.12
N THR A 3 -15.38 -13.66 -1.91
CA THR A 3 -15.20 -12.58 -0.93
C THR A 3 -14.32 -11.49 -1.54
N PRO A 4 -14.72 -10.20 -1.50
CA PRO A 4 -13.91 -9.12 -2.03
C PRO A 4 -12.56 -9.08 -1.30
N VAL A 5 -11.47 -9.01 -2.06
CA VAL A 5 -10.11 -8.91 -1.52
C VAL A 5 -9.93 -7.50 -0.97
N LEU A 6 -10.01 -7.37 0.35
CA LEU A 6 -9.75 -6.12 1.06
C LEU A 6 -8.38 -6.22 1.76
N LEU A 7 -7.45 -5.38 1.31
CA LEU A 7 -6.07 -5.34 1.79
C LEU A 7 -5.85 -4.12 2.69
N THR A 8 -4.94 -4.25 3.63
CA THR A 8 -4.34 -3.08 4.29
C THR A 8 -3.33 -2.39 3.35
N PRO A 9 -2.98 -1.10 3.58
CA PRO A 9 -1.95 -0.42 2.79
C PRO A 9 -0.59 -1.15 2.82
N VAL A 10 -0.26 -1.78 3.94
CA VAL A 10 0.98 -2.57 4.10
C VAL A 10 0.92 -3.85 3.25
N GLU A 11 -0.19 -4.58 3.30
CA GLU A 11 -0.40 -5.77 2.45
C GLU A 11 -0.35 -5.43 0.96
N ALA A 12 -1.02 -4.35 0.55
CA ALA A 12 -0.98 -3.87 -0.84
C ALA A 12 0.46 -3.52 -1.27
N ARG A 13 1.23 -2.85 -0.40
CA ARG A 13 2.65 -2.54 -0.64
C ARG A 13 3.49 -3.81 -0.83
N VAL A 14 3.31 -4.80 0.05
CA VAL A 14 4.04 -6.06 0.03
C VAL A 14 3.71 -6.86 -1.24
N LEU A 15 2.42 -7.05 -1.54
CA LEU A 15 1.96 -7.77 -2.72
C LEU A 15 2.47 -7.11 -4.01
N ALA A 16 2.29 -5.80 -4.13
CA ALA A 16 2.69 -5.07 -5.33
C ALA A 16 4.22 -5.01 -5.50
N THR A 17 4.99 -5.03 -4.41
CA THR A 17 6.46 -5.15 -4.47
C THR A 17 6.87 -6.52 -5.02
N LEU A 18 6.23 -7.61 -4.61
CA LEU A 18 6.48 -8.94 -5.20
C LEU A 18 6.15 -8.96 -6.70
N MET A 19 5.01 -8.37 -7.09
CA MET A 19 4.61 -8.24 -8.50
C MET A 19 5.63 -7.45 -9.33
N GLU A 20 6.13 -6.33 -8.79
CA GLU A 20 7.18 -5.52 -9.42
C GLU A 20 8.45 -6.32 -9.66
N LYS A 21 8.94 -6.98 -8.59
CA LYS A 21 10.25 -7.64 -8.64
C LYS A 21 10.23 -8.91 -9.50
N ALA A 22 9.09 -9.61 -9.58
CA ALA A 22 8.90 -10.73 -10.50
C ALA A 22 9.15 -10.35 -11.96
N ARG A 23 8.89 -9.09 -12.36
CA ARG A 23 9.06 -8.60 -13.73
C ARG A 23 10.37 -7.84 -13.95
N THR A 24 10.75 -7.02 -12.99
CA THR A 24 11.85 -6.07 -13.18
C THR A 24 13.22 -6.60 -12.78
N VAL A 25 13.26 -7.63 -11.92
CA VAL A 25 14.50 -8.27 -11.43
C VAL A 25 14.34 -9.79 -11.30
N PRO A 26 14.06 -10.50 -12.42
CA PRO A 26 13.77 -11.94 -12.38
C PRO A 26 14.88 -12.78 -11.75
N ASP A 27 16.15 -12.38 -11.90
CA ASP A 27 17.31 -13.09 -11.34
C ASP A 27 17.32 -13.13 -9.80
N SER A 28 16.70 -12.12 -9.17
CA SER A 28 16.60 -12.02 -7.71
C SER A 28 15.28 -12.58 -7.18
N TYR A 29 14.35 -12.96 -8.04
CA TYR A 29 13.04 -13.50 -7.69
C TYR A 29 13.07 -15.05 -7.70
N PRO A 30 12.47 -15.74 -6.71
CA PRO A 30 11.66 -15.23 -5.62
C PRO A 30 12.45 -14.54 -4.49
N LEU A 31 11.80 -13.60 -3.81
CA LEU A 31 12.44 -12.73 -2.82
C LEU A 31 12.50 -13.38 -1.44
N THR A 32 13.57 -13.12 -0.68
CA THR A 32 13.59 -13.35 0.77
C THR A 32 12.83 -12.24 1.50
N LEU A 33 12.51 -12.43 2.79
CA LEU A 33 11.86 -11.40 3.60
C LEU A 33 12.64 -10.07 3.61
N ASN A 34 13.97 -10.14 3.75
CA ASN A 34 14.82 -8.95 3.78
C ASN A 34 14.84 -8.21 2.43
N SER A 35 14.92 -8.93 1.31
CA SER A 35 14.84 -8.31 -0.03
C SER A 35 13.46 -7.69 -0.29
N LEU A 36 12.40 -8.30 0.23
CA LEU A 36 11.04 -7.78 0.15
C LEU A 36 10.87 -6.50 0.98
N LEU A 37 11.37 -6.47 2.22
CA LEU A 37 11.40 -5.30 3.09
C LEU A 37 12.10 -4.11 2.42
N LEU A 38 13.30 -4.35 1.88
CA LEU A 38 14.04 -3.32 1.12
C LEU A 38 13.25 -2.82 -0.09
N GLY A 39 12.51 -3.71 -0.76
CA GLY A 39 11.61 -3.36 -1.85
C GLY A 39 10.42 -2.51 -1.42
N CYS A 40 9.84 -2.78 -0.24
CA CYS A 40 8.69 -2.03 0.27
C CYS A 40 9.06 -0.59 0.63
N ASN A 41 10.28 -0.39 1.15
CA ASN A 41 10.80 0.88 1.65
C ASN A 41 11.65 1.67 0.61
N GLN A 42 11.54 1.34 -0.68
CA GLN A 42 12.28 2.06 -1.73
C GLN A 42 11.85 3.54 -1.80
N LYS A 43 12.81 4.44 -2.04
CA LYS A 43 12.56 5.89 -2.18
C LYS A 43 11.98 6.28 -3.55
N THR A 44 11.97 5.35 -4.50
CA THR A 44 11.52 5.58 -5.88
C THR A 44 10.36 4.65 -6.20
N SER A 45 9.43 5.11 -7.04
CA SER A 45 8.25 4.33 -7.45
C SER A 45 7.39 3.88 -6.26
N ARG A 46 7.40 4.65 -5.16
CA ARG A 46 6.58 4.44 -3.97
C ARG A 46 5.89 5.76 -3.61
N GLU A 47 4.57 5.72 -3.52
CA GLU A 47 3.74 6.84 -3.08
C GLU A 47 2.54 6.27 -2.32
N PRO A 48 2.43 6.50 -0.99
CA PRO A 48 3.37 7.24 -0.14
C PRO A 48 4.68 6.47 0.12
N LEU A 49 5.74 7.18 0.53
CA LEU A 49 6.91 6.52 1.10
C LEU A 49 6.51 5.85 2.43
N MET A 50 7.06 4.66 2.68
CA MET A 50 6.83 3.92 3.92
C MET A 50 8.18 3.52 4.51
N GLU A 51 8.22 3.41 5.84
CA GLU A 51 9.32 2.86 6.61
C GLU A 51 8.82 1.67 7.41
N LEU A 52 8.51 0.58 6.71
CA LEU A 52 8.01 -0.64 7.33
C LEU A 52 9.13 -1.34 8.11
N SER A 53 8.76 -1.98 9.20
CA SER A 53 9.59 -2.93 9.95
C SER A 53 9.51 -4.34 9.35
N GLU A 54 10.49 -5.18 9.71
CA GLU A 54 10.47 -6.60 9.33
C GLU A 54 9.22 -7.32 9.85
N ALA A 55 8.78 -6.99 11.07
CA ALA A 55 7.57 -7.58 11.67
C ALA A 55 6.30 -7.24 10.90
N GLU A 56 6.14 -5.98 10.46
CA GLU A 56 4.99 -5.57 9.64
C GLU A 56 4.97 -6.28 8.29
N VAL A 57 6.12 -6.41 7.62
CA VAL A 57 6.21 -7.12 6.35
C VAL A 57 5.96 -8.62 6.53
N SER A 58 6.47 -9.23 7.60
CA SER A 58 6.23 -10.64 7.91
C SER A 58 4.74 -10.91 8.15
N ASN A 59 4.09 -10.10 9.00
CA ASN A 59 2.66 -10.25 9.28
C ASN A 59 1.83 -10.09 8.01
N ALA A 60 2.16 -9.10 7.17
CA ALA A 60 1.46 -8.90 5.90
C ALA A 60 1.65 -10.08 4.93
N VAL A 61 2.84 -10.67 4.87
CA VAL A 61 3.09 -11.88 4.08
C VAL A 61 2.21 -13.04 4.55
N ASP A 62 2.09 -13.26 5.86
CA ASP A 62 1.27 -14.34 6.41
C ASP A 62 -0.21 -14.14 6.07
N THR A 63 -0.77 -12.95 6.26
CA THR A 63 -2.15 -12.63 5.85
C THR A 63 -2.36 -12.84 4.34
N LEU A 64 -1.41 -12.41 3.51
CA LEU A 64 -1.49 -12.58 2.07
C LEU A 64 -1.38 -14.04 1.63
N ARG A 65 -0.67 -14.89 2.39
CA ARG A 65 -0.61 -16.34 2.16
C ARG A 65 -1.92 -17.01 2.48
N GLU A 66 -2.55 -16.67 3.60
CA GLU A 66 -3.88 -17.16 3.96
C GLU A 66 -4.93 -16.77 2.90
N ALA A 67 -4.81 -15.56 2.34
CA ALA A 67 -5.63 -15.10 1.22
C ALA A 67 -5.27 -15.74 -0.15
N GLY A 68 -4.25 -16.59 -0.21
CA GLY A 68 -3.80 -17.23 -1.45
C GLY A 68 -3.16 -16.29 -2.49
N LEU A 69 -2.76 -15.09 -2.07
CA LEU A 69 -2.15 -14.04 -2.90
C LEU A 69 -0.62 -14.12 -2.92
N VAL A 70 -0.01 -14.78 -1.93
CA VAL A 70 1.42 -15.02 -1.84
C VAL A 70 1.66 -16.52 -1.60
N HIS A 71 2.67 -17.08 -2.26
CA HIS A 71 3.15 -18.44 -1.97
C HIS A 71 4.54 -18.39 -1.36
N GLU A 72 4.72 -19.22 -0.35
CA GLU A 72 6.02 -19.46 0.27
C GLU A 72 6.64 -20.72 -0.35
N THR A 73 7.93 -20.64 -0.67
CA THR A 73 8.73 -21.82 -1.02
C THR A 73 9.84 -22.00 0.01
N SER A 74 9.73 -23.08 0.78
CA SER A 74 10.72 -23.54 1.75
C SER A 74 11.40 -24.80 1.20
N GLY A 75 12.74 -24.81 1.15
CA GLY A 75 13.51 -25.90 0.53
C GLY A 75 14.98 -25.56 0.25
N GLY A 76 15.35 -24.29 0.33
CA GLY A 76 16.74 -23.82 0.31
C GLY A 76 17.20 -23.27 1.66
N ARG A 77 18.36 -22.58 1.67
CA ARG A 77 18.95 -21.96 2.88
C ARG A 77 18.11 -20.82 3.50
N ALA A 78 17.17 -20.26 2.74
CA ALA A 78 16.29 -19.19 3.21
C ALA A 78 14.90 -19.36 2.59
N THR A 79 13.87 -19.01 3.36
CA THR A 79 12.48 -18.92 2.89
C THR A 79 12.36 -17.85 1.81
N LYS A 80 11.61 -18.16 0.75
CA LYS A 80 11.37 -17.23 -0.36
C LYS A 80 9.88 -17.10 -0.67
N PHE A 81 9.48 -15.94 -1.18
CA PHE A 81 8.10 -15.57 -1.44
C PHE A 81 7.86 -15.23 -2.91
N THR A 82 6.71 -15.67 -3.42
CA THR A 82 6.20 -15.37 -4.75
C THR A 82 4.79 -14.79 -4.67
N HIS A 83 4.38 -13.95 -5.62
CA HIS A 83 3.00 -13.52 -5.73
C HIS A 83 2.16 -14.49 -6.57
N ASN A 84 0.85 -14.48 -6.32
CA ASN A 84 -0.20 -15.18 -7.08
C ASN A 84 -1.34 -14.21 -7.47
N ALA A 85 -1.05 -12.91 -7.51
CA ALA A 85 -2.03 -11.84 -7.66
C ALA A 85 -3.02 -12.03 -8.81
N GLN A 86 -2.58 -12.45 -10.01
CA GLN A 86 -3.48 -12.63 -11.17
C GLN A 86 -4.58 -13.64 -10.88
N ARG A 87 -4.22 -14.81 -10.34
CA ARG A 87 -5.17 -15.87 -10.02
C ARG A 87 -5.97 -15.53 -8.75
N GLY A 88 -5.31 -15.01 -7.72
CA GLY A 88 -5.95 -14.72 -6.44
C GLY A 88 -6.98 -13.59 -6.54
N ILE A 89 -6.71 -12.54 -7.34
CA ILE A 89 -7.67 -11.46 -7.62
C ILE A 89 -8.62 -11.86 -8.77
N GLY A 90 -8.21 -12.80 -9.63
CA GLY A 90 -9.00 -13.27 -10.77
C GLY A 90 -9.04 -12.24 -11.90
N VAL A 91 -7.89 -11.69 -12.29
CA VAL A 91 -7.73 -10.69 -13.35
C VAL A 91 -6.64 -11.13 -14.34
N PRO A 92 -6.70 -10.70 -15.61
CA PRO A 92 -5.63 -10.96 -16.57
C PRO A 92 -4.33 -10.21 -16.19
N GLU A 93 -3.22 -10.59 -16.83
CA GLU A 93 -1.89 -10.03 -16.53
C GLU A 93 -1.85 -8.51 -16.66
N GLN A 94 -2.44 -7.97 -17.73
CA GLN A 94 -2.50 -6.54 -18.02
C GLN A 94 -3.16 -5.76 -16.89
N SER A 95 -4.35 -6.21 -16.47
CA SER A 95 -5.08 -5.63 -15.35
C SER A 95 -4.33 -5.75 -14.03
N ALA A 96 -3.66 -6.87 -13.78
CA ALA A 96 -2.85 -7.05 -12.57
C ALA A 96 -1.67 -6.06 -12.53
N VAL A 97 -1.00 -5.81 -13.65
CA VAL A 97 0.08 -4.82 -13.74
C VAL A 97 -0.42 -3.42 -13.38
N LEU A 98 -1.59 -3.01 -13.91
CA LEU A 98 -2.19 -1.72 -13.61
C LEU A 98 -2.55 -1.58 -12.12
N LEU A 99 -3.16 -2.62 -11.54
CA LEU A 99 -3.44 -2.66 -10.09
C LEU A 99 -2.16 -2.57 -9.27
N GLY A 100 -1.10 -3.29 -9.64
CA GLY A 100 0.21 -3.23 -8.99
C GLY A 100 0.80 -1.82 -8.97
N LEU A 101 0.73 -1.11 -10.10
CA LEU A 101 1.21 0.26 -10.20
C LEU A 101 0.39 1.23 -9.36
N LEU A 102 -0.94 1.09 -9.36
CA LEU A 102 -1.84 1.90 -8.52
C LEU A 102 -1.59 1.65 -7.02
N MET A 103 -1.32 0.40 -6.61
CA MET A 103 -0.97 0.07 -5.21
C MET A 103 0.39 0.66 -4.79
N LEU A 104 1.36 0.73 -5.70
CA LEU A 104 2.69 1.26 -5.38
C LEU A 104 2.75 2.79 -5.40
N ARG A 105 1.98 3.45 -6.27
CA ARG A 105 2.15 4.86 -6.60
C ARG A 105 0.87 5.69 -6.47
N GLY A 106 -0.19 5.11 -5.91
CA GLY A 106 -1.47 5.77 -5.75
C GLY A 106 -2.13 6.16 -7.08
N PRO A 107 -3.05 7.15 -7.06
CA PRO A 107 -3.87 7.47 -8.22
C PRO A 107 -3.09 8.13 -9.38
N GLN A 108 -3.15 7.52 -10.56
CA GLN A 108 -2.37 7.90 -11.76
C GLN A 108 -3.25 8.09 -13.00
N THR A 109 -2.82 8.91 -13.96
CA THR A 109 -3.48 8.99 -15.27
C THR A 109 -3.16 7.74 -16.12
N ALA A 110 -3.95 7.47 -17.16
CA ALA A 110 -3.67 6.35 -18.07
C ALA A 110 -2.31 6.50 -18.78
N ALA A 111 -1.91 7.73 -19.11
CA ALA A 111 -0.60 8.01 -19.71
C ALA A 111 0.54 7.75 -18.72
N GLU A 112 0.40 8.16 -17.46
CA GLU A 112 1.36 7.85 -16.39
C GLU A 112 1.48 6.33 -16.18
N LEU A 113 0.35 5.62 -16.11
CA LEU A 113 0.32 4.16 -15.95
C LEU A 113 1.04 3.45 -17.10
N ARG A 114 0.78 3.85 -18.35
CA ARG A 114 1.47 3.29 -19.52
C ARG A 114 2.98 3.47 -19.41
N LEU A 115 3.44 4.68 -19.11
CA LEU A 115 4.87 4.98 -18.99
C LEU A 115 5.52 4.17 -17.86
N ASN A 116 4.85 4.06 -16.72
CA ASN A 116 5.35 3.37 -15.54
C ASN A 116 5.29 1.84 -15.67
N ALA A 117 4.40 1.32 -16.53
CA ALA A 117 4.25 -0.10 -16.81
C ALA A 117 5.31 -0.65 -17.76
N GLU A 118 6.06 0.18 -18.51
CA GLU A 118 6.92 -0.25 -19.64
C GLU A 118 7.84 -1.44 -19.28
N ARG A 119 8.41 -1.46 -18.07
CA ARG A 119 9.27 -2.55 -17.58
C ARG A 119 8.52 -3.77 -17.03
N TRP A 120 7.24 -3.64 -16.71
CA TRP A 120 6.39 -4.73 -16.24
C TRP A 120 5.70 -5.40 -17.42
N TYR A 121 5.02 -4.61 -18.25
CA TYR A 121 4.27 -5.04 -19.42
C TYR A 121 4.16 -3.87 -20.40
N ARG A 122 4.44 -4.12 -21.67
CA ARG A 122 4.40 -3.10 -22.72
C ARG A 122 3.01 -3.02 -23.35
N PHE A 123 2.25 -2.01 -22.96
CA PHE A 123 0.96 -1.69 -23.58
C PHE A 123 1.14 -1.08 -24.97
N ALA A 124 0.20 -1.35 -25.87
CA ALA A 124 0.25 -0.88 -27.26
C ALA A 124 0.16 0.66 -27.30
N ASP A 125 -0.87 1.21 -26.67
CA ASP A 125 -1.14 2.64 -26.58
C ASP A 125 -1.88 2.99 -25.29
N THR A 126 -2.12 4.29 -25.07
CA THR A 126 -2.84 4.76 -23.87
C THR A 126 -4.30 4.30 -23.86
N SER A 127 -4.94 4.19 -25.03
CA SER A 127 -6.32 3.70 -25.16
C SER A 127 -6.45 2.24 -24.73
N SER A 128 -5.43 1.41 -24.96
CA SER A 128 -5.41 0.03 -24.45
C SER A 128 -5.36 -0.03 -22.92
N VAL A 129 -4.64 0.91 -22.28
CA VAL A 129 -4.62 1.03 -20.80
C VAL A 129 -5.99 1.45 -20.28
N GLU A 130 -6.62 2.44 -20.92
CA GLU A 130 -7.97 2.89 -20.55
C GLU A 130 -8.99 1.76 -20.67
N ALA A 131 -8.97 0.98 -21.75
CA ALA A 131 -9.88 -0.15 -21.92
C ALA A 131 -9.77 -1.18 -20.78
N PHE A 132 -8.55 -1.54 -20.36
CA PHE A 132 -8.39 -2.45 -19.20
C PHE A 132 -8.82 -1.83 -17.86
N LEU A 133 -8.74 -0.51 -17.71
CA LEU A 133 -9.21 0.19 -16.51
C LEU A 133 -10.74 0.29 -16.48
N ASP A 134 -11.36 0.58 -17.62
CA ASP A 134 -12.81 0.57 -17.78
C ASP A 134 -13.35 -0.84 -17.50
N GLU A 135 -12.75 -1.91 -18.05
CA GLU A 135 -13.12 -3.29 -17.73
C GLU A 135 -12.99 -3.64 -16.23
N LEU A 136 -11.97 -3.09 -15.55
CA LEU A 136 -11.77 -3.28 -14.11
C LEU A 136 -12.80 -2.51 -13.27
N GLN A 137 -13.30 -1.37 -13.75
CA GLN A 137 -14.36 -0.59 -13.11
C GLN A 137 -15.74 -1.19 -13.39
N GLU A 138 -15.96 -1.77 -14.56
CA GLU A 138 -17.23 -2.41 -14.96
C GLU A 138 -17.33 -3.87 -14.51
N ARG A 139 -16.31 -4.37 -13.80
CA ARG A 139 -16.25 -5.74 -13.29
C ARG A 139 -17.48 -6.05 -12.43
N SER A 140 -18.21 -7.10 -12.81
CA SER A 140 -19.45 -7.55 -12.16
C SER A 140 -19.27 -7.95 -10.69
N GLU A 141 -20.30 -7.74 -9.87
CA GLU A 141 -20.38 -8.16 -8.46
C GLU A 141 -20.09 -9.65 -8.26
N ASP A 142 -20.55 -10.52 -9.17
CA ASP A 142 -20.28 -11.98 -9.11
C ASP A 142 -18.77 -12.32 -9.16
N LYS A 143 -17.97 -11.41 -9.72
CA LYS A 143 -16.51 -11.52 -9.83
C LYS A 143 -15.78 -10.71 -8.75
N GLY A 144 -16.48 -10.22 -7.73
CA GLY A 144 -15.94 -9.42 -6.63
C GLY A 144 -16.06 -7.90 -6.81
N GLY A 145 -16.81 -7.44 -7.81
CA GLY A 145 -17.10 -6.01 -8.01
C GLY A 145 -15.95 -5.20 -8.64
N PRO A 146 -16.10 -3.87 -8.73
CA PRO A 146 -15.10 -2.98 -9.30
C PRO A 146 -13.79 -2.99 -8.51
N LEU A 147 -12.66 -3.02 -9.22
CA LEU A 147 -11.33 -3.01 -8.60
C LEU A 147 -10.60 -1.67 -8.75
N VAL A 148 -11.12 -0.80 -9.61
CA VAL A 148 -10.62 0.56 -9.81
C VAL A 148 -11.79 1.53 -9.94
N ILE A 149 -11.49 2.81 -9.78
CA ILE A 149 -12.42 3.91 -10.01
C ILE A 149 -11.72 5.05 -10.74
N LYS A 150 -12.41 5.63 -11.72
CA LYS A 150 -12.01 6.89 -12.35
C LYS A 150 -12.42 8.05 -11.45
N LEU A 151 -11.44 8.80 -10.96
CA LEU A 151 -11.64 9.95 -10.11
C LEU A 151 -12.09 11.18 -10.91
N ASP A 152 -12.80 12.08 -10.25
CA ASP A 152 -13.11 13.39 -10.81
C ASP A 152 -11.83 14.17 -11.12
N ARG A 153 -11.92 15.06 -12.10
CA ARG A 153 -10.80 15.93 -12.45
C ARG A 153 -10.51 16.86 -11.28
N ALA A 154 -9.26 16.86 -10.82
CA ALA A 154 -8.78 17.91 -9.93
C ALA A 154 -8.89 19.29 -10.60
N PRO A 155 -9.15 20.37 -9.85
CA PRO A 155 -9.16 21.72 -10.40
C PRO A 155 -7.87 22.02 -11.19
N GLY A 156 -8.01 22.42 -12.46
CA GLY A 156 -6.88 22.71 -13.36
C GLY A 156 -6.21 21.49 -14.02
N ALA A 157 -6.61 20.26 -13.66
CA ALA A 157 -6.08 19.05 -14.31
C ALA A 157 -6.77 18.77 -15.65
N ARG A 158 -5.96 18.50 -16.68
CA ARG A 158 -6.45 18.12 -18.02
C ARG A 158 -6.86 16.66 -18.12
N GLU A 159 -6.44 15.79 -17.20
CA GLU A 159 -6.68 14.34 -17.29
C GLU A 159 -7.25 13.83 -15.96
N GLN A 160 -8.15 12.85 -16.06
CA GLN A 160 -8.65 12.12 -14.90
C GLN A 160 -7.61 11.11 -14.44
N ARG A 161 -7.66 10.77 -13.15
CA ARG A 161 -6.78 9.78 -12.54
C ARG A 161 -7.60 8.57 -12.12
N TRP A 162 -6.96 7.42 -12.13
CA TRP A 162 -7.52 6.15 -11.71
C TRP A 162 -6.97 5.78 -10.35
N ALA A 163 -7.80 5.25 -9.46
CA ALA A 163 -7.40 4.70 -8.17
C ALA A 163 -7.85 3.24 -8.04
N HIS A 164 -7.11 2.43 -7.29
CA HIS A 164 -7.54 1.05 -6.98
C HIS A 164 -8.48 1.05 -5.78
N LEU A 165 -9.34 0.02 -5.69
CA LEU A 165 -10.30 -0.20 -4.61
C LEU A 165 -9.92 -1.36 -3.69
N LEU A 166 -8.76 -2.00 -3.93
CA LEU A 166 -8.26 -3.12 -3.12
C LEU A 166 -8.00 -2.80 -1.65
N CYS A 167 -7.86 -1.51 -1.28
CA CYS A 167 -7.75 -1.08 0.12
C CYS A 167 -9.02 -0.42 0.66
N GLY A 168 -10.16 -0.68 0.00
CA GLY A 168 -11.45 -0.10 0.32
C GLY A 168 -11.84 1.09 -0.56
N PRO A 169 -13.00 1.70 -0.29
CA PRO A 169 -13.51 2.83 -1.07
C PRO A 169 -12.54 4.02 -1.04
N VAL A 170 -12.22 4.55 -2.22
CA VAL A 170 -11.45 5.79 -2.35
C VAL A 170 -12.42 6.94 -2.46
N ASP A 171 -12.35 7.87 -1.52
CA ASP A 171 -13.13 9.11 -1.61
C ASP A 171 -12.51 9.99 -2.71
N ALA A 172 -13.23 10.16 -3.81
CA ALA A 172 -12.77 10.91 -4.98
C ALA A 172 -12.44 12.38 -4.65
N SER A 173 -13.03 12.92 -3.58
CA SER A 173 -12.73 14.26 -3.08
C SER A 173 -11.42 14.32 -2.27
N ALA A 174 -11.13 13.28 -1.48
CA ALA A 174 -9.96 13.23 -0.60
C ALA A 174 -8.64 13.00 -1.36
N ALA A 175 -8.68 12.29 -2.51
CA ALA A 175 -7.50 12.04 -3.35
C ALA A 175 -6.94 13.33 -3.99
N VAL A 176 -7.78 14.35 -4.18
CA VAL A 176 -7.39 15.69 -4.65
C VAL A 176 -6.80 16.50 -3.48
N ALA A 177 -7.43 16.43 -2.30
CA ALA A 177 -6.98 17.11 -1.09
C ALA A 177 -5.61 16.61 -0.61
N SER A 178 -5.35 15.30 -0.65
CA SER A 178 -4.10 14.69 -0.17
C SER A 178 -2.86 15.09 -0.98
N ARG A 179 -3.00 15.68 -2.18
CA ARG A 179 -1.88 16.22 -2.98
C ARG A 179 -1.79 17.73 -2.98
N MET A 180 -2.89 18.44 -2.73
CA MET A 180 -2.84 19.87 -2.40
C MET A 180 -2.28 20.10 -0.99
N ALA A 181 -2.40 19.09 -0.12
CA ALA A 181 -1.75 19.06 1.17
C ALA A 181 -0.32 18.49 1.02
N ALA A 182 0.67 19.38 0.94
CA ALA A 182 1.93 19.12 1.61
C ALA A 182 2.47 20.42 2.27
N PRO A 183 3.03 20.32 3.49
CA PRO A 183 3.38 19.08 4.16
C PRO A 183 2.35 18.68 5.22
N ALA A 184 2.17 17.37 5.36
CA ALA A 184 1.60 16.68 6.51
C ALA A 184 2.25 17.09 7.86
N ASN A 185 3.25 17.97 7.87
CA ASN A 185 3.82 18.56 9.07
C ASN A 185 2.79 19.34 9.87
N ALA A 186 1.86 20.11 9.30
CA ALA A 186 0.99 20.94 10.14
C ALA A 186 0.05 20.09 11.03
N ASP A 187 -0.60 19.09 10.45
CA ASP A 187 -1.49 18.19 11.18
C ASP A 187 -0.72 17.21 12.07
N LEU A 188 0.44 16.72 11.61
CA LEU A 188 1.29 15.85 12.42
C LEU A 188 1.91 16.63 13.59
N GLN A 189 2.34 17.89 13.38
CA GLN A 189 2.84 18.78 14.44
C GLN A 189 1.71 19.09 15.43
N ALA A 190 0.50 19.39 14.96
CA ALA A 190 -0.65 19.62 15.84
C ALA A 190 -0.96 18.39 16.70
N ARG A 191 -0.90 17.20 16.10
CA ARG A 191 -1.12 15.93 16.81
C ARG A 191 0.03 15.59 17.77
N VAL A 192 1.27 15.87 17.40
CA VAL A 192 2.44 15.72 18.28
C VAL A 192 2.35 16.69 19.47
N THR A 193 2.04 17.96 19.24
CA THR A 193 1.87 18.95 20.31
C THR A 193 0.73 18.57 21.26
N GLN A 194 -0.38 18.04 20.72
CA GLN A 194 -1.48 17.54 21.54
C GLN A 194 -1.02 16.35 22.41
N LEU A 195 -0.36 15.36 21.82
CA LEU A 195 0.14 14.19 22.55
C LEU A 195 1.20 14.55 23.59
N GLU A 196 2.08 15.52 23.32
CA GLU A 196 3.06 16.03 24.28
C GLU A 196 2.39 16.70 25.48
N THR A 197 1.30 17.44 25.25
CA THR A 197 0.50 18.06 26.31
C THR A 197 -0.16 17.00 27.18
N GLU A 198 -0.86 16.04 26.56
CA GLU A 198 -1.52 14.93 27.26
C GLU A 198 -0.51 14.09 28.07
N LEU A 199 0.69 13.87 27.53
CA LEU A 199 1.75 13.13 28.21
C LEU A 199 2.32 13.90 29.41
N ALA A 200 2.45 15.23 29.32
CA ALA A 200 2.87 16.07 30.43
C ALA A 200 1.84 16.07 31.57
N GLU A 201 0.55 16.14 31.24
CA GLU A 201 -0.55 16.04 32.21
C GLU A 201 -0.59 14.67 32.90
N LEU A 202 -0.42 13.60 32.11
CA LEU A 202 -0.39 12.24 32.63
C LEU A 202 0.82 12.03 33.55
N ARG A 203 2.01 12.51 33.17
CA ARG A 203 3.22 12.44 34.02
C ARG A 203 3.02 13.17 35.34
N THR A 204 2.41 14.35 35.32
CA THR A 204 2.13 15.13 36.54
C THR A 204 1.15 14.37 37.44
N THR A 205 0.12 13.75 36.85
CA THR A 205 -0.85 12.95 37.59
C THR A 205 -0.21 11.71 38.21
N VAL A 206 0.64 11.01 37.46
CA VAL A 206 1.39 9.85 37.97
C VAL A 206 2.33 10.25 39.10
N GLN A 207 3.07 11.35 38.97
CA GLN A 207 3.96 11.84 40.02
C GLN A 207 3.19 12.18 41.31
N ARG A 208 2.03 12.82 41.19
CA ARG A 208 1.16 13.11 42.34
C ARG A 208 0.66 11.82 43.02
N LEU A 209 0.17 10.87 42.22
CA LEU A 209 -0.32 9.58 42.75
C LEU A 209 0.81 8.76 43.39
N CYS A 210 1.99 8.73 42.77
CA CYS A 210 3.18 8.09 43.34
C CYS A 210 3.58 8.73 44.69
N ALA A 211 3.56 10.06 44.80
CA ALA A 211 3.86 10.77 46.05
C ALA A 211 2.81 10.49 47.14
N GLU A 212 1.52 10.47 46.80
CA GLU A 212 0.43 10.14 47.73
C GLU A 212 0.49 8.69 48.21
N LEU A 213 0.99 7.77 47.38
CA LEU A 213 1.11 6.34 47.68
C LEU A 213 2.48 5.94 48.25
N GLY A 214 3.42 6.89 48.42
CA GLY A 214 4.77 6.62 48.92
C GLY A 214 5.63 5.77 47.98
N MET A 215 5.33 5.79 46.67
CA MET A 215 6.00 5.03 45.63
C MET A 215 6.92 5.93 44.79
N SER A 216 8.05 5.40 44.34
CA SER A 216 8.91 6.11 43.37
C SER A 216 8.30 6.05 41.96
N PRO A 217 8.31 7.16 41.19
CA PRO A 217 7.79 7.17 39.83
C PRO A 217 8.65 6.29 38.90
N PRO A 218 8.03 5.59 37.93
CA PRO A 218 8.77 4.75 36.99
C PRO A 218 9.65 5.62 36.07
N GLY A 219 10.96 5.38 36.08
CA GLY A 219 11.93 6.05 35.20
C GLY A 219 13.07 6.83 35.89
N GLN A 220 13.06 6.92 37.22
CA GLN A 220 14.27 7.28 37.98
C GLN A 220 14.91 5.99 38.50
N VAL A 221 15.80 5.41 37.70
CA VAL A 221 16.89 4.58 38.23
C VAL A 221 18.05 5.56 38.47
N GLU A 222 18.69 5.47 39.63
CA GLU A 222 19.75 6.37 40.13
C GLU A 222 20.76 6.85 39.07
#